data_AF-M6C508-F1
#
_entry.id   AF-M6C508-F1
#
_cell.length_a   1.000
_cell.length_b   1.000
_cell.length_c   1.000
_cell.angle_alpha   90.00
_cell.angle_beta   90.00
_cell.angle_gamma   90.00
#
_symmetry.space_group_name_H-M   'P 1'
#
loop_
_entity.id
_entity.type
_entity.pdbx_description
1 polymer ?
#
loop_
_entity_poly.entity_id
_entity_poly.type
_entity_poly.pdbx_seq_one_letter_code
_entity_poly.pdbx_strand_id
1 'polypeptide(L)' 'MIPNIENVYNRKYQLSRGLYLFYLSDHGQKIDNFITYVTSEEGQKAVLKSGYLRGTLPTVEVEVKR' A
#
# COMPACT_ATOMS: atom_id res chain seq x y z
N MET A 1 8.06 -10.20 -19.07
CA MET A 1 8.55 -9.44 -17.90
C MET A 1 8.60 -10.38 -16.70
N ILE A 2 9.68 -10.39 -15.91
CA ILE A 2 9.77 -11.24 -14.72
C ILE A 2 8.83 -10.70 -13.62
N PRO A 3 7.98 -11.53 -13.01
CA PRO A 3 7.14 -11.11 -11.88
C PRO A 3 8.04 -10.86 -10.65
N ASN A 4 8.22 -9.59 -10.30
CA ASN A 4 8.87 -9.20 -9.05
C ASN A 4 8.23 -7.91 -8.52
N ILE A 5 8.51 -7.61 -7.24
CA ILE A 5 7.89 -6.48 -6.54
C ILE A 5 8.15 -5.15 -7.27
N GLU A 6 9.40 -4.90 -7.65
CA GLU A 6 9.81 -3.68 -8.35
C GLU A 6 9.05 -3.48 -9.68
N ASN A 7 8.91 -4.54 -10.48
CA ASN A 7 8.20 -4.48 -11.76
C ASN A 7 6.69 -4.26 -11.58
N VAL A 8 6.10 -4.68 -10.47
CA VAL A 8 4.69 -4.36 -10.16
C VAL A 8 4.54 -2.88 -9.81
N TYR A 9 5.35 -2.35 -8.89
CA TYR A 9 5.29 -0.92 -8.53
C TYR A 9 5.61 0.00 -9.73
N ASN A 10 6.54 -0.41 -10.59
CA ASN A 10 6.89 0.32 -11.82
C ASN A 10 5.93 0.07 -12.99
N ARG A 11 4.82 -0.66 -12.79
CA ARG A 11 3.81 -0.98 -13.81
C ARG A 11 4.36 -1.72 -15.05
N LYS A 12 5.51 -2.38 -14.91
CA LYS A 12 6.14 -3.19 -15.97
C LYS A 12 5.56 -4.61 -16.03
N TYR A 13 5.03 -5.12 -14.92
CA TYR A 13 4.31 -6.39 -14.88
C TYR A 13 2.81 -6.19 -15.14
N GLN A 14 2.38 -6.46 -16.37
CA GLN A 14 1.01 -6.16 -16.85
C GLN A 14 -0.10 -6.96 -16.15
N LEU A 15 0.21 -8.13 -15.57
CA LEU A 15 -0.74 -8.94 -14.81
C LEU A 15 -0.84 -8.49 -13.34
N SER A 16 -0.73 -7.19 -13.09
CA SER A 16 -0.96 -6.56 -11.80
C SER A 16 -2.00 -5.45 -11.96
N ARG A 17 -2.67 -5.09 -10.85
CA ARG A 17 -3.63 -3.99 -10.83
C ARG A 17 -3.64 -3.29 -9.49
N GLY A 18 -3.98 -2.01 -9.48
CA GLY A 18 -4.26 -1.27 -8.26
C GLY A 18 -5.57 -1.74 -7.62
N LEU A 19 -5.62 -1.71 -6.29
CA LEU A 19 -6.84 -1.82 -5.51
C LEU A 19 -7.17 -0.45 -4.95
N TYR A 20 -8.41 -0.03 -5.06
CA TYR A 20 -8.83 1.35 -4.76
C TYR A 20 -9.97 1.33 -3.76
N LEU A 21 -9.93 2.28 -2.82
CA LEU A 21 -11.03 2.60 -1.92
C LEU A 21 -11.57 3.98 -2.33
N PHE A 22 -12.84 4.04 -2.67
CA PHE A 22 -13.54 5.29 -2.99
C PHE A 22 -14.49 5.61 -1.84
N TYR A 23 -14.40 6.83 -1.33
CA TYR A 23 -15.25 7.32 -0.25
C TYR A 23 -15.45 8.83 -0.40
N LEU A 24 -16.51 9.34 0.22
CA LEU A 24 -16.81 10.76 0.27
C LEU A 24 -16.21 11.34 1.56
N SER A 25 -15.49 12.46 1.44
CA SER A 25 -14.67 13.05 2.51
C SER A 25 -15.43 13.55 3.74
N ASP A 26 -16.77 13.58 3.69
CA ASP A 26 -17.61 14.19 4.74
C ASP A 26 -18.69 13.24 5.29
N HIS A 27 -18.50 11.93 5.14
CA HIS A 27 -19.51 10.91 5.50
C HIS A 27 -19.30 10.28 6.89
N GLY A 28 -18.48 10.91 7.74
CA GLY A 28 -18.44 10.69 9.18
C GLY A 28 -17.19 9.95 9.69
N GLN A 29 -16.87 10.21 10.95
CA GLN A 29 -15.64 9.81 11.65
C GLN A 29 -15.26 8.33 11.50
N LYS A 30 -16.24 7.42 11.38
CA LYS A 30 -15.98 5.99 11.23
C LYS A 30 -15.28 5.67 9.90
N ILE A 31 -15.65 6.35 8.82
CA ILE A 31 -15.02 6.18 7.52
C ILE A 31 -13.60 6.72 7.58
N ASP A 32 -13.41 7.92 8.12
CA ASP A 32 -12.08 8.53 8.25
C ASP A 32 -11.13 7.68 9.09
N ASN A 33 -11.62 7.12 10.20
CA ASN A 33 -10.85 6.20 11.03
C ASN A 33 -10.44 4.94 10.26
N PHE A 34 -11.34 4.39 9.44
CA PHE A 34 -11.04 3.22 8.63
C PHE A 34 -10.02 3.54 7.54
N ILE A 35 -10.16 4.67 6.83
CA ILE A 35 -9.21 5.12 5.82
C ILE A 35 -7.84 5.39 6.45
N THR A 36 -7.83 6.02 7.63
CA THR A 36 -6.60 6.24 8.40
C THR A 36 -5.94 4.92 8.78
N TYR A 37 -6.71 3.95 9.28
CA TYR A 37 -6.18 2.63 9.64
C TYR A 37 -5.63 1.89 8.42
N VAL A 38 -6.41 1.76 7.34
CA VAL A 38 -6.00 0.95 6.18
C VAL A 38 -4.78 1.54 5.46
N THR A 39 -4.58 2.86 5.53
CA THR A 39 -3.40 3.54 4.97
C THR A 39 -2.21 3.65 5.94
N SER A 40 -2.41 3.34 7.23
CA SER A 40 -1.33 3.31 8.23
C SER A 40 -0.35 2.16 8.02
N GLU A 41 0.80 2.22 8.71
CA GLU A 41 1.78 1.13 8.72
C GLU A 41 1.21 -0.22 9.18
N GLU A 42 0.35 -0.21 10.20
CA GLU A 42 -0.30 -1.41 10.71
C GLU A 42 -1.28 -2.00 9.67
N GLY A 43 -2.12 -1.16 9.08
CA GLY A 43 -3.03 -1.57 8.01
C GLY A 43 -2.29 -2.15 6.81
N GLN A 44 -1.20 -1.51 6.39
CA GLN A 44 -0.36 -1.99 5.29
C GLN A 44 0.39 -3.29 5.63
N LYS A 45 0.74 -3.54 6.90
CA LYS A 45 1.24 -4.86 7.34
C LYS A 45 0.17 -5.95 7.20
N ALA A 46 -1.08 -5.63 7.52
CA ALA A 46 -2.18 -6.58 7.34
C ALA A 46 -2.42 -6.91 5.85
N VAL A 47 -2.34 -5.92 4.97
CA VAL A 47 -2.40 -6.10 3.49
C VAL A 47 -1.32 -7.09 3.03
N LEU A 48 -0.07 -6.89 3.48
CA LEU A 48 1.03 -7.79 3.13
C LEU A 48 0.81 -9.22 3.64
N LYS A 49 0.36 -9.37 4.89
CA LYS A 49 0.07 -10.69 5.49
C LYS A 49 -1.04 -11.44 4.74
N SER A 50 -1.96 -10.72 4.11
CA SER A 50 -3.04 -11.31 3.31
C SER A 50 -2.65 -11.71 1.88
N GLY A 51 -1.39 -11.48 1.48
CA GLY A 51 -0.86 -11.87 0.17
C GLY A 51 -0.92 -10.79 -0.90
N TYR A 52 -1.32 -9.56 -0.55
CA TYR A 52 -1.27 -8.40 -1.44
C TYR A 52 0.03 -7.61 -1.26
N LEU A 53 0.32 -6.75 -2.22
CA LEU A 53 1.37 -5.75 -2.07
C LEU A 53 0.81 -4.52 -1.36
N ARG A 54 1.69 -3.82 -0.64
CA ARG A 54 1.38 -2.54 0.00
C ARG A 54 1.07 -1.47 -1.06
N GLY A 55 0.36 -0.43 -0.67
CA GLY A 55 0.08 0.72 -1.53
C GLY A 55 1.33 1.53 -1.90
N THR A 56 2.36 1.49 -1.03
CA THR A 56 3.64 2.14 -1.21
C THR A 56 4.79 1.19 -0.92
N LEU A 57 5.95 1.43 -1.53
CA LEU A 57 7.18 0.73 -1.17
C LEU A 57 7.49 0.96 0.31
N PRO A 58 7.97 -0.07 1.05
CA PRO A 58 8.41 0.12 2.42
C PRO A 58 9.47 1.21 2.48
N THR A 59 9.30 2.18 3.38
CA THR A 59 10.39 3.09 3.74
C THR A 59 11.45 2.27 4.46
N VAL A 60 12.60 2.08 3.81
CA VAL A 60 13.78 1.53 4.48
C VAL A 60 14.48 2.72 5.12
N GLU A 61 14.60 2.73 6.45
CA GLU A 61 15.48 3.68 7.12
C GLU A 61 16.91 3.41 6.66
N VAL A 62 17.48 4.34 5.90
CA VAL A 62 18.88 4.24 5.49
C VAL A 62 19.70 4.84 6.63
N GLU A 63 20.37 3.99 7.40
CA GLU A 63 21.46 4.45 8.26
C GLU A 63 22.58 4.97 7.35
N VAL A 64 22.70 6.29 7.23
CA VAL A 64 23.86 6.91 6.56
C VAL A 64 25.06 6.68 7.46
N LYS A 65 25.85 5.64 7.18
CA LYS A 65 27.18 5.48 7.79
C LYS A 65 28.04 6.68 7.36
N ARG A 66 28.39 7.51 8.34
CA ARG A 66 29.28 8.65 8.18
C ARG A 66 30.74 8.21 8.20
#